data_AF-A0A3D1HIG7-F1
#
_entry.id   AF-A0A3D1HIG7-F1
#
_cell.length_a   1.000
_cell.length_b   1.000
_cell.length_c   1.000
_cell.angle_alpha   90.00
_cell.angle_beta   90.00
_cell.angle_gamma   90.00
#
_symmetry.space_group_name_H-M   'P 1'
#
loop_
_entity.id
_entity.type
_entity.pdbx_description
1 polymer ?
#
loop_
_entity_poly.entity_id
_entity_poly.type
_entity_poly.pdbx_seq_one_letter_code
_entity_poly.pdbx_strand_id
1 'polypeptide(L)'
;MKKTLFTIAAFGMTMSAAAQTLNIVAGSVTYAVPAAQAGDMTYRNGTSLTVMGKTLQTSDITRMYVDNSTVTDNTVNIEYNGTEATVTVAGNIAQYVTPVVEGAHVSITQSDNVGDDTCGEITYSLSGESPDGEFTMTGSYKATVELRGLTLTNLAGTPINIQDGKRIEMSVKKDTENTLTDCLSGTQKGCIVCKGHLELKGKGTLNVYGNTAHAIYAKEYVSLKNATVNVLSAVKDGVNCNQYFLMESGTLNISGVADDGVQTAYKEEDETLREAEDTGSITISGGTLNIAVSGTATKGLKADGNVLVTAGDLTITTSGGGKWDTDDLKTKASTCISADGNVQIDGGTLSLASSGSGGKGISCDAELIINGGDITVNTTGGMYAYVNGTEYTNYTGNTDRLTSDQKSSAKGMKADGNVTINGGTINVTTKGNGAEGIESKAVLTINDGTVNCYTYDDAINSSSH
;
A
#
# COMPACT_ATOMS: atom_id res chain seq x y z
N MET A 1 -73.23 0.44 41.83
CA MET A 1 -71.86 0.98 41.71
C MET A 1 -71.16 0.30 40.53
N LYS A 2 -71.12 0.95 39.37
CA LYS A 2 -70.28 0.54 38.24
C LYS A 2 -69.45 1.76 37.85
N LYS A 3 -68.16 1.74 38.17
CA LYS A 3 -67.21 2.78 37.78
C LYS A 3 -66.68 2.41 36.39
N THR A 4 -67.11 3.14 35.37
CA THR A 4 -66.57 3.03 34.02
C THR A 4 -65.29 3.88 33.98
N LEU A 5 -64.13 3.23 33.89
CA LEU A 5 -62.85 3.89 33.65
C LEU A 5 -62.80 4.27 32.16
N PHE A 6 -62.71 5.57 31.85
CA PHE A 6 -62.33 6.04 30.52
C PHE A 6 -60.80 6.18 30.49
N THR A 7 -60.13 5.30 29.77
CA THR A 7 -58.71 5.45 29.43
C THR A 7 -58.63 6.28 28.15
N ILE A 8 -58.21 7.54 28.27
CA ILE A 8 -57.87 8.38 27.12
C ILE A 8 -56.50 7.91 26.61
N ALA A 9 -56.49 7.22 25.47
CA ALA A 9 -55.26 6.94 24.74
C ALA A 9 -54.80 8.23 24.06
N ALA A 10 -53.79 8.89 24.62
CA ALA A 10 -53.12 10.02 23.99
C ALA A 10 -52.34 9.51 22.78
N PHE A 11 -52.90 9.72 21.58
CA PHE A 11 -52.21 9.49 20.31
C PHE A 11 -51.15 10.60 20.15
N GLY A 12 -49.95 10.35 20.66
CA GLY A 12 -48.80 11.23 20.46
C GLY A 12 -48.40 11.19 18.99
N MET A 13 -48.87 12.16 18.22
CA MET A 13 -48.49 12.37 16.84
C MET A 13 -47.04 12.86 16.83
N THR A 14 -46.08 11.94 16.73
CA THR A 14 -44.66 12.28 16.59
C THR A 14 -44.45 12.85 15.18
N MET A 15 -44.46 14.18 15.07
CA MET A 15 -43.96 14.84 13.87
C MET A 15 -42.45 14.63 13.82
N SER A 16 -41.98 13.74 12.95
CA SER A 16 -40.55 13.67 12.61
C SER A 16 -40.17 14.97 11.91
N ALA A 17 -39.42 15.85 12.57
CA ALA A 17 -38.81 17.00 11.90
C ALA A 17 -37.84 16.46 10.84
N ALA A 18 -38.05 16.83 9.58
CA ALA A 18 -37.07 16.56 8.53
C ALA A 18 -35.77 17.30 8.85
N ALA A 19 -34.62 16.72 8.51
CA ALA A 19 -33.35 17.44 8.54
C ALA A 19 -33.51 18.74 7.74
N GLN A 20 -32.95 19.84 8.23
CA GLN A 20 -32.87 21.10 7.50
C GLN A 20 -31.40 21.49 7.44
N THR A 21 -30.89 21.75 6.25
CA THR A 21 -29.49 22.10 6.02
C THR A 21 -29.42 23.38 5.22
N LEU A 22 -28.74 24.39 5.77
CA LEU A 22 -28.38 25.60 5.05
C LEU A 22 -27.13 25.33 4.23
N ASN A 23 -27.24 25.42 2.92
CA ASN A 23 -26.13 25.27 1.99
C ASN A 23 -25.66 26.65 1.53
N ILE A 24 -24.40 26.98 1.80
CA ILE A 24 -23.76 28.21 1.36
C ILE A 24 -22.75 27.85 0.27
N VAL A 25 -23.04 28.22 -0.97
CA VAL A 25 -22.24 27.84 -2.14
C VAL A 25 -21.32 28.98 -2.51
N ALA A 26 -20.02 28.69 -2.59
CA ALA A 26 -18.98 29.58 -3.09
C ALA A 26 -18.21 28.89 -4.21
N GLY A 27 -18.48 29.28 -5.46
CA GLY A 27 -17.97 28.57 -6.64
C GLY A 27 -18.43 27.11 -6.65
N SER A 28 -17.47 26.18 -6.75
CA SER A 28 -17.68 24.72 -6.71
C SER A 28 -17.70 24.11 -5.30
N VAL A 29 -17.60 24.95 -4.26
CA VAL A 29 -17.59 24.52 -2.85
C VAL A 29 -18.92 24.84 -2.19
N THR A 30 -19.55 23.86 -1.57
CA THR A 30 -20.74 24.01 -0.73
C THR A 30 -20.37 23.81 0.74
N TYR A 31 -20.67 24.79 1.59
CA TYR A 31 -20.60 24.64 3.04
C TYR A 31 -21.99 24.26 3.55
N ALA A 32 -22.16 23.02 3.97
CA ALA A 32 -23.44 22.44 4.37
C ALA A 32 -23.58 22.52 5.89
N VAL A 33 -24.46 23.40 6.36
CA VAL A 33 -24.64 23.76 7.76
C VAL A 33 -25.98 23.19 8.26
N PRO A 34 -25.98 22.10 9.04
CA PRO A 34 -27.20 21.58 9.64
C PRO A 34 -27.86 22.63 10.53
N ALA A 35 -29.18 22.78 10.43
CA ALA A 35 -29.95 23.75 11.22
C ALA A 35 -29.78 23.55 12.74
N ALA A 36 -29.56 22.30 13.17
CA ALA A 36 -29.28 21.97 14.57
C ALA A 36 -27.93 22.51 15.08
N GLN A 37 -27.00 22.85 14.17
CA GLN A 37 -25.64 23.27 14.49
C GLN A 37 -25.33 24.73 14.09
N ALA A 38 -26.12 25.32 13.20
CA ALA A 38 -25.81 26.61 12.56
C ALA A 38 -25.41 27.74 13.53
N GLY A 39 -26.02 27.76 14.73
CA GLY A 39 -25.77 28.78 15.74
C GLY A 39 -26.04 30.19 15.23
N ASP A 40 -25.32 31.17 15.78
CA ASP A 40 -25.39 32.56 15.32
C ASP A 40 -24.61 32.76 14.01
N MET A 41 -25.28 33.35 13.02
CA MET A 41 -24.66 33.76 11.75
C MET A 41 -24.37 35.26 11.79
N THR A 42 -23.10 35.64 11.67
CA THR A 42 -22.68 37.04 11.76
C THR A 42 -22.47 37.63 10.37
N TYR A 43 -23.31 38.58 9.97
CA TYR A 43 -23.13 39.38 8.76
C TYR A 43 -22.44 40.71 9.09
N ARG A 44 -21.31 41.02 8.44
CA ARG A 44 -20.54 42.24 8.72
C ARG A 44 -20.42 43.13 7.50
N ASN A 45 -20.90 44.37 7.64
CA ASN A 45 -20.69 45.51 6.74
C ASN A 45 -21.00 45.25 5.25
N GLY A 46 -21.89 44.32 4.93
CA GLY A 46 -22.21 44.01 3.55
C GLY A 46 -21.24 43.07 2.85
N THR A 47 -20.10 42.75 3.46
CA THR A 47 -18.95 42.14 2.76
C THR A 47 -18.67 40.70 3.16
N SER A 48 -19.00 40.30 4.39
CA SER A 48 -18.68 38.96 4.89
C SER A 48 -19.81 38.33 5.70
N LEU A 49 -19.88 37.01 5.62
CA LEU A 49 -20.78 36.14 6.38
C LEU A 49 -19.93 35.13 7.15
N THR A 50 -20.06 35.13 8.48
CA THR A 50 -19.43 34.12 9.35
C THR A 50 -20.47 33.14 9.86
N VAL A 51 -20.26 31.85 9.59
CA VAL A 51 -21.12 30.74 10.06
C VAL A 51 -20.22 29.64 10.62
N MET A 52 -20.51 29.18 11.84
CA MET A 52 -19.71 28.14 12.53
C MET A 52 -18.19 28.39 12.49
N GLY A 53 -17.77 29.66 12.70
CA GLY A 53 -16.36 30.08 12.65
C GLY A 53 -15.79 30.30 11.26
N LYS A 54 -16.39 29.75 10.19
CA LYS A 54 -15.97 29.99 8.81
C LYS A 54 -16.46 31.36 8.35
N THR A 55 -15.53 32.22 7.95
CA THR A 55 -15.84 33.51 7.34
C THR A 55 -15.73 33.41 5.82
N LEU A 56 -16.80 33.77 5.11
CA LEU A 56 -16.89 33.77 3.66
C LEU A 56 -17.08 35.21 3.18
N GLN A 57 -16.41 35.60 2.09
CA GLN A 57 -16.72 36.85 1.43
C GLN A 57 -18.02 36.69 0.66
N THR A 58 -18.90 37.68 0.80
CA THR A 58 -20.20 37.71 0.09
C THR A 58 -20.04 37.77 -1.43
N SER A 59 -18.92 38.30 -1.92
CA SER A 59 -18.55 38.29 -3.35
C SER A 59 -18.35 36.89 -3.91
N ASP A 60 -17.96 35.95 -3.05
CA ASP A 60 -17.62 34.58 -3.45
C ASP A 60 -18.84 33.67 -3.37
N ILE A 61 -19.87 34.06 -2.60
CA ILE A 61 -21.10 33.32 -2.42
C ILE A 61 -21.94 33.44 -3.70
N THR A 62 -22.07 32.33 -4.44
CA THR A 62 -22.85 32.25 -5.67
C THR A 62 -24.33 32.00 -5.41
N ARG A 63 -24.66 31.19 -4.39
CA ARG A 63 -26.05 30.96 -3.95
C ARG A 63 -26.13 30.43 -2.51
N MET A 64 -27.26 30.65 -1.87
CA MET A 64 -27.63 30.02 -0.59
C MET A 64 -29.01 29.38 -0.72
N TYR A 65 -29.19 28.20 -0.15
CA TYR A 65 -30.48 27.50 -0.17
C TYR A 65 -30.61 26.57 1.03
N VAL A 66 -31.85 26.21 1.36
CA VAL A 66 -32.15 25.23 2.41
C VAL A 66 -32.77 24.01 1.76
N ASP A 67 -32.32 22.83 2.16
CA ASP A 67 -32.92 21.56 1.77
C ASP A 67 -32.95 20.57 2.95
N ASN A 68 -33.33 19.33 2.66
CA ASN A 68 -33.40 18.25 3.64
C ASN A 68 -32.20 17.28 3.56
N SER A 69 -31.09 17.72 2.98
CA SER A 69 -29.88 16.90 2.92
C SER A 69 -29.37 16.59 4.33
N THR A 70 -28.92 15.35 4.54
CA THR A 70 -28.24 14.97 5.78
C THR A 70 -26.75 15.20 5.61
N VAL A 71 -26.14 15.90 6.56
CA VAL A 71 -24.70 16.14 6.58
C VAL A 71 -24.07 15.23 7.62
N THR A 72 -23.09 14.43 7.20
CA THR A 72 -22.25 13.69 8.15
C THR A 72 -21.20 14.64 8.69
N ASP A 73 -21.13 14.75 10.01
CA ASP A 73 -20.12 15.55 10.70
C ASP A 73 -18.70 15.14 10.26
N ASN A 74 -17.77 16.10 10.33
CA ASN A 74 -16.34 15.89 10.05
C ASN A 74 -16.05 15.33 8.66
N THR A 75 -16.95 15.53 7.70
CA THR A 75 -16.81 14.99 6.35
C THR A 75 -16.67 16.11 5.32
N VAL A 76 -15.75 15.92 4.39
CA VAL A 76 -15.69 16.64 3.13
C VAL A 76 -16.00 15.65 2.01
N ASN A 77 -17.06 15.89 1.26
CA ASN A 77 -17.41 15.08 0.09
C ASN A 77 -16.84 15.72 -1.17
N ILE A 78 -16.16 14.93 -2.00
CA ILE A 78 -15.61 15.32 -3.29
C ILE A 78 -16.24 14.41 -4.36
N GLU A 79 -16.95 15.01 -5.30
CA GLU A 79 -17.63 14.31 -6.39
C GLU A 79 -17.07 14.80 -7.73
N TYR A 80 -16.44 13.88 -8.47
CA TYR A 80 -15.89 14.11 -9.80
C TYR A 80 -16.94 13.77 -10.88
N ASN A 81 -17.07 14.64 -11.89
CA ASN A 81 -17.98 14.43 -13.00
C ASN A 81 -17.36 14.97 -14.30
N GLY A 82 -16.64 14.11 -15.00
CA GLY A 82 -15.92 14.49 -16.21
C GLY A 82 -14.79 15.44 -15.87
N THR A 83 -14.75 16.63 -16.49
CA THR A 83 -13.68 17.61 -16.30
C THR A 83 -13.88 18.54 -15.11
N GLU A 84 -14.92 18.31 -14.30
CA GLU A 84 -15.30 19.15 -13.17
C GLU A 84 -15.37 18.33 -11.87
N ALA A 85 -15.21 18.99 -10.74
CA ALA A 85 -15.47 18.43 -9.42
C ALA A 85 -16.31 19.40 -8.57
N THR A 86 -17.07 18.85 -7.63
CA THR A 86 -17.75 19.63 -6.58
C THR A 86 -17.30 19.16 -5.21
N VAL A 87 -17.22 20.10 -4.26
CA VAL A 87 -16.81 19.82 -2.89
C VAL A 87 -17.90 20.26 -1.93
N THR A 88 -18.32 19.38 -1.03
CA THR A 88 -19.26 19.71 0.06
C THR A 88 -18.57 19.53 1.40
N VAL A 89 -18.45 20.60 2.17
CA VAL A 89 -17.79 20.62 3.48
C VAL A 89 -18.85 20.66 4.57
N ALA A 90 -18.79 19.74 5.53
CA ALA A 90 -19.64 19.79 6.72
C ALA A 90 -19.38 21.06 7.54
N GLY A 91 -20.44 21.75 7.96
CA GLY A 91 -20.38 23.04 8.62
C GLY A 91 -19.51 23.04 9.87
N ASN A 92 -19.52 21.96 10.64
CA ASN A 92 -18.75 21.81 11.88
C ASN A 92 -17.22 21.79 11.67
N ILE A 93 -16.74 21.53 10.44
CA ILE A 93 -15.32 21.59 10.08
C ILE A 93 -14.96 22.68 9.07
N ALA A 94 -15.93 23.51 8.65
CA ALA A 94 -15.73 24.49 7.58
C ALA A 94 -14.56 25.46 7.83
N GLN A 95 -14.29 25.78 9.10
CA GLN A 95 -13.16 26.63 9.52
C GLN A 95 -11.79 25.92 9.50
N TYR A 96 -11.78 24.59 9.51
CA TYR A 96 -10.56 23.77 9.59
C TYR A 96 -10.08 23.25 8.24
N VAL A 97 -10.85 23.43 7.17
CA VAL A 97 -10.46 23.02 5.82
C VAL A 97 -10.57 24.18 4.84
N THR A 98 -9.62 24.22 3.90
CA THR A 98 -9.61 25.16 2.79
C THR A 98 -9.54 24.40 1.47
N PRO A 99 -10.68 24.16 0.81
CA PRO A 99 -10.71 23.57 -0.52
C PRO A 99 -10.37 24.60 -1.60
N VAL A 100 -9.63 24.15 -2.61
CA VAL A 100 -9.40 24.83 -3.89
C VAL A 100 -9.84 23.84 -4.98
N VAL A 101 -10.67 24.30 -5.92
CA VAL A 101 -11.24 23.48 -6.98
C VAL A 101 -11.00 24.18 -8.32
N GLU A 102 -10.22 23.54 -9.19
CA GLU A 102 -9.91 24.01 -10.54
C GLU A 102 -10.28 22.89 -11.53
N GLY A 103 -11.47 22.95 -12.11
CA GLY A 103 -12.03 21.82 -12.87
C GLY A 103 -12.13 20.57 -11.99
N ALA A 104 -11.52 19.47 -12.44
CA ALA A 104 -11.39 18.22 -11.69
C ALA A 104 -10.09 18.11 -10.87
N HIS A 105 -9.35 19.21 -10.65
CA HIS A 105 -8.20 19.24 -9.74
C HIS A 105 -8.63 19.84 -8.40
N VAL A 106 -8.71 18.99 -7.38
CA VAL A 106 -9.14 19.37 -6.03
C VAL A 106 -7.94 19.33 -5.09
N SER A 107 -7.66 20.46 -4.45
CA SER A 107 -6.65 20.57 -3.39
C SER A 107 -7.31 20.96 -2.07
N ILE A 108 -7.03 20.26 -0.98
CA ILE A 108 -7.56 20.60 0.34
C ILE A 108 -6.43 20.76 1.36
N THR A 109 -6.39 21.92 2.02
CA THR A 109 -5.53 22.17 3.16
C THR A 109 -6.30 21.96 4.46
N GLN A 110 -5.86 21.00 5.26
CA GLN A 110 -6.27 20.84 6.66
C GLN A 110 -5.49 21.83 7.54
N SER A 111 -6.19 22.54 8.41
CA SER A 111 -5.61 23.49 9.35
C SER A 111 -4.79 22.79 10.44
N ASP A 112 -3.71 23.44 10.89
CA ASP A 112 -2.92 23.01 12.06
C ASP A 112 -3.69 23.03 13.38
N ASN A 113 -4.89 23.63 13.40
CA ASN A 113 -5.78 23.61 14.57
C ASN A 113 -6.63 22.33 14.67
N VAL A 114 -6.51 21.40 13.72
CA VAL A 114 -7.19 20.10 13.81
C VAL A 114 -6.49 19.22 14.85
N GLY A 115 -7.27 18.67 15.77
CA GLY A 115 -6.79 17.79 16.83
C GLY A 115 -7.95 17.18 17.62
N ASP A 116 -7.64 16.27 18.55
CA ASP A 116 -8.66 15.59 19.36
C ASP A 116 -9.51 16.57 20.20
N ASP A 117 -8.93 17.70 20.63
CA ASP A 117 -9.61 18.74 21.40
C ASP A 117 -10.43 19.73 20.54
N THR A 118 -10.40 19.61 19.20
CA THR A 118 -11.15 20.46 18.27
C THR A 118 -12.23 19.69 17.52
N CYS A 119 -12.00 19.35 16.26
CA CYS A 119 -12.94 18.57 15.45
C CYS A 119 -12.58 17.08 15.36
N GLY A 120 -11.41 16.67 15.86
CA GLY A 120 -10.90 15.32 15.68
C GLY A 120 -10.54 15.03 14.23
N GLU A 121 -10.60 13.75 13.88
CA GLU A 121 -10.24 13.28 12.54
C GLU A 121 -11.27 13.70 11.48
N ILE A 122 -10.78 14.23 10.36
CA ILE A 122 -11.59 14.61 9.20
C ILE A 122 -11.57 13.49 8.16
N THR A 123 -12.75 13.22 7.59
CA THR A 123 -12.95 12.26 6.51
C THR A 123 -13.12 12.98 5.17
N TYR A 124 -12.31 12.65 4.19
CA TYR A 124 -12.43 13.11 2.80
C TYR A 124 -13.02 11.96 1.98
N SER A 125 -14.26 12.11 1.51
CA SER A 125 -15.01 11.08 0.81
C SER A 125 -15.03 11.37 -0.70
N LEU A 126 -14.32 10.55 -1.48
CA LEU A 126 -14.10 10.74 -2.91
C LEU A 126 -14.97 9.77 -3.73
N SER A 127 -15.63 10.28 -4.77
CA SER A 127 -16.53 9.51 -5.65
C SER A 127 -16.61 10.09 -7.05
N GLY A 128 -17.15 9.32 -7.98
CA GLY A 128 -17.37 9.76 -9.37
C GLY A 128 -16.16 9.51 -10.26
N GLU A 129 -16.09 10.20 -11.39
CA GLU A 129 -15.05 9.95 -12.39
C GLU A 129 -14.50 11.22 -13.04
N SER A 130 -13.20 11.20 -13.34
CA SER A 130 -12.55 12.19 -14.21
C SER A 130 -11.44 11.56 -15.06
N PRO A 131 -11.36 11.91 -16.37
CA PRO A 131 -10.26 11.50 -17.25
C PRO A 131 -8.98 12.31 -17.05
N ASP A 132 -9.06 13.44 -16.35
CA ASP A 132 -7.93 14.27 -15.94
C ASP A 132 -8.30 15.00 -14.65
N GLY A 133 -7.98 14.40 -13.52
CA GLY A 133 -8.35 14.91 -12.21
C GLY A 133 -7.37 14.49 -11.13
N GLU A 134 -7.49 15.18 -10.01
CA GLU A 134 -6.54 15.08 -8.91
C GLU A 134 -7.24 15.32 -7.57
N PHE A 135 -6.78 14.60 -6.56
CA PHE A 135 -6.99 14.93 -5.16
C PHE A 135 -5.64 15.16 -4.49
N THR A 136 -5.35 16.41 -4.14
CA THR A 136 -4.21 16.79 -3.30
C THR A 136 -4.68 17.14 -1.89
N MET A 137 -3.99 16.63 -0.86
CA MET A 137 -4.24 16.98 0.53
C MET A 137 -2.95 17.42 1.24
N THR A 138 -3.02 18.49 2.03
CA THR A 138 -1.99 18.84 3.03
C THR A 138 -2.61 18.91 4.41
N GLY A 139 -1.84 18.61 5.45
CA GLY A 139 -2.31 18.62 6.82
C GLY A 139 -1.21 18.31 7.82
N SER A 140 -1.59 18.35 9.09
CA SER A 140 -0.72 18.06 10.23
C SER A 140 -1.38 17.17 11.29
N TYR A 141 -2.58 16.66 10.99
CA TYR A 141 -3.32 15.74 11.85
C TYR A 141 -3.82 14.53 11.04
N LYS A 142 -4.06 13.40 11.73
CA LYS A 142 -4.52 12.17 11.09
C LYS A 142 -5.83 12.38 10.31
N ALA A 143 -6.02 11.64 9.23
CA ALA A 143 -7.19 11.76 8.36
C ALA A 143 -7.63 10.43 7.77
N THR A 144 -8.88 10.40 7.32
CA THR A 144 -9.45 9.31 6.52
C THR A 144 -9.75 9.80 5.11
N VAL A 145 -9.35 9.03 4.09
CA VAL A 145 -9.71 9.21 2.68
C VAL A 145 -10.58 8.02 2.26
N GLU A 146 -11.87 8.22 2.04
CA GLU A 146 -12.78 7.16 1.59
C GLU A 146 -12.86 7.12 0.07
N LEU A 147 -12.75 5.92 -0.52
CA LEU A 147 -12.96 5.69 -1.94
C LEU A 147 -14.33 5.03 -2.18
N ARG A 148 -15.23 5.73 -2.88
CA ARG A 148 -16.66 5.40 -2.99
C ARG A 148 -17.11 5.24 -4.44
N GLY A 149 -16.40 4.39 -5.19
CA GLY A 149 -16.65 4.23 -6.62
C GLY A 149 -15.96 5.33 -7.41
N LEU A 150 -14.68 5.55 -7.13
CA LEU A 150 -13.86 6.59 -7.74
C LEU A 150 -13.10 6.06 -8.96
N THR A 151 -13.22 6.69 -10.11
CA THR A 151 -12.33 6.45 -11.26
C THR A 151 -11.59 7.74 -11.62
N LEU A 152 -10.30 7.82 -11.29
CA LEU A 152 -9.52 9.05 -11.43
C LEU A 152 -8.26 8.79 -12.25
N THR A 153 -8.18 9.42 -13.42
CA THR A 153 -6.96 9.48 -14.23
C THR A 153 -6.36 10.87 -14.10
N ASN A 154 -5.03 10.98 -13.97
CA ASN A 154 -4.31 12.25 -14.02
C ASN A 154 -3.35 12.24 -15.22
N LEU A 155 -3.44 13.23 -16.11
CA LEU A 155 -2.63 13.27 -17.34
C LEU A 155 -1.26 13.94 -17.15
N ALA A 156 -1.02 14.61 -16.01
CA ALA A 156 0.17 15.41 -15.75
C ALA A 156 0.75 15.24 -14.33
N GLY A 157 0.44 14.13 -13.66
CA GLY A 157 0.88 13.87 -12.29
C GLY A 157 0.21 12.63 -11.70
N THR A 158 -0.10 12.70 -10.41
CA THR A 158 -0.69 11.60 -9.63
C THR A 158 -2.16 11.89 -9.30
N PRO A 159 -3.08 10.92 -9.41
CA PRO A 159 -4.48 11.14 -9.06
C PRO A 159 -4.71 11.36 -7.56
N ILE A 160 -3.90 10.76 -6.67
CA ILE A 160 -3.99 10.97 -5.22
C ILE A 160 -2.63 11.36 -4.66
N ASN A 161 -2.54 12.59 -4.15
CA ASN A 161 -1.32 13.20 -3.64
C ASN A 161 -1.50 13.70 -2.19
N ILE A 162 -1.07 12.91 -1.22
CA ILE A 162 -1.24 13.22 0.21
C ILE A 162 0.09 13.69 0.78
N GLN A 163 0.18 14.99 0.98
CA GLN A 163 1.33 15.72 1.52
C GLN A 163 1.19 16.00 3.02
N ASP A 164 0.55 15.08 3.73
CA ASP A 164 0.43 15.04 5.18
C ASP A 164 1.37 13.97 5.74
N GLY A 165 2.17 14.33 6.76
CA GLY A 165 3.12 13.43 7.42
C GLY A 165 2.53 12.65 8.60
N LYS A 166 1.20 12.60 8.74
CA LYS A 166 0.49 11.83 9.77
C LYS A 166 -0.10 10.54 9.20
N ARG A 167 -0.77 9.78 10.07
CA ARG A 167 -1.48 8.56 9.69
C ARG A 167 -2.69 8.89 8.80
N ILE A 168 -2.74 8.25 7.65
CA ILE A 168 -3.80 8.36 6.66
C ILE A 168 -4.48 7.00 6.50
N GLU A 169 -5.75 6.92 6.88
CA GLU A 169 -6.57 5.74 6.56
C GLU A 169 -7.18 5.93 5.17
N MET A 170 -6.78 5.11 4.20
CA MET A 170 -7.45 5.02 2.92
C MET A 170 -8.50 3.91 2.96
N SER A 171 -9.77 4.29 3.10
CA SER A 171 -10.91 3.40 3.30
C SER A 171 -11.60 3.07 1.98
N VAL A 172 -11.27 1.92 1.39
CA VAL A 172 -11.89 1.38 0.17
C VAL A 172 -13.26 0.80 0.52
N LYS A 173 -14.33 1.57 0.27
CA LYS A 173 -15.66 1.23 0.80
C LYS A 173 -16.20 -0.06 0.20
N LYS A 174 -16.94 -0.80 1.02
CA LYS A 174 -17.55 -2.07 0.62
C LYS A 174 -18.44 -1.87 -0.61
N ASP A 175 -18.47 -2.88 -1.49
CA ASP A 175 -19.32 -2.92 -2.68
C ASP A 175 -19.00 -1.78 -3.66
N THR A 176 -17.78 -1.22 -3.63
CA THR A 176 -17.27 -0.27 -4.62
C THR A 176 -16.02 -0.80 -5.32
N GLU A 177 -15.86 -0.39 -6.56
CA GLU A 177 -14.63 -0.56 -7.33
C GLU A 177 -14.07 0.83 -7.63
N ASN A 178 -12.76 0.99 -7.41
CA ASN A 178 -12.09 2.27 -7.53
C ASN A 178 -10.87 2.08 -8.42
N THR A 179 -10.65 2.97 -9.38
CA THR A 179 -9.54 2.87 -10.34
C THR A 179 -8.75 4.17 -10.38
N LEU A 180 -7.44 4.08 -10.17
CA LEU A 180 -6.52 5.21 -10.18
C LEU A 180 -5.44 5.01 -11.23
N THR A 181 -5.23 6.02 -12.07
CA THR A 181 -4.22 5.99 -13.14
C THR A 181 -3.42 7.29 -13.14
N ASP A 182 -2.10 7.20 -13.02
CA ASP A 182 -1.22 8.36 -13.15
C ASP A 182 -0.71 8.55 -14.59
N CYS A 183 -0.05 9.68 -14.81
CA CYS A 183 0.46 10.02 -16.13
C CYS A 183 1.58 9.07 -16.57
N LEU A 184 1.82 8.98 -17.87
CA LEU A 184 2.85 8.10 -18.46
C LEU A 184 4.29 8.55 -18.16
N SER A 185 4.48 9.79 -17.76
CA SER A 185 5.80 10.37 -17.49
C SER A 185 5.70 11.54 -16.52
N GLY A 186 6.60 11.60 -15.56
CA GLY A 186 6.65 12.68 -14.59
C GLY A 186 7.73 12.44 -13.55
N THR A 187 7.63 13.16 -12.43
CA THR A 187 8.57 13.06 -11.29
C THR A 187 7.90 12.55 -10.01
N GLN A 188 6.59 12.30 -10.04
CA GLN A 188 5.87 11.72 -8.91
C GLN A 188 6.43 10.33 -8.58
N LYS A 189 6.36 9.98 -7.30
CA LYS A 189 6.85 8.68 -6.82
C LYS A 189 5.85 7.55 -7.06
N GLY A 190 4.57 7.85 -7.25
CA GLY A 190 3.62 6.85 -7.71
C GLY A 190 2.24 7.38 -8.04
N CYS A 191 1.31 6.46 -8.34
CA CYS A 191 -0.09 6.76 -8.62
C CYS A 191 -0.91 7.06 -7.36
N ILE A 192 -0.49 6.51 -6.23
CA ILE A 192 -0.86 7.00 -4.90
C ILE A 192 0.42 7.44 -4.21
N VAL A 193 0.46 8.70 -3.77
CA VAL A 193 1.59 9.26 -3.01
C VAL A 193 1.12 9.65 -1.62
N CYS A 194 1.77 9.13 -0.58
CA CYS A 194 1.55 9.51 0.80
C CYS A 194 2.85 9.90 1.49
N LYS A 195 2.92 11.10 2.08
CA LYS A 195 4.11 11.56 2.82
C LYS A 195 4.20 10.92 4.22
N GLY A 196 3.06 10.58 4.82
CA GLY A 196 2.98 9.94 6.13
C GLY A 196 2.69 8.45 6.01
N HIS A 197 2.09 7.88 7.06
CA HIS A 197 1.68 6.49 7.08
C HIS A 197 0.42 6.23 6.25
N LEU A 198 0.43 5.20 5.40
CA LEU A 198 -0.72 4.83 4.57
C LEU A 198 -1.34 3.50 5.03
N GLU A 199 -2.58 3.55 5.50
CA GLU A 199 -3.35 2.36 5.89
C GLU A 199 -4.46 2.07 4.87
N LEU A 200 -4.24 1.07 4.01
CA LEU A 200 -5.23 0.58 3.05
C LEU A 200 -6.21 -0.34 3.78
N LYS A 201 -7.45 0.14 3.95
CA LYS A 201 -8.50 -0.61 4.65
C LYS A 201 -9.78 -0.69 3.84
N GLY A 202 -10.71 -1.52 4.30
CA GLY A 202 -12.06 -1.56 3.78
C GLY A 202 -12.39 -2.90 3.15
N LYS A 203 -13.45 -2.95 2.34
CA LYS A 203 -13.96 -4.21 1.75
C LYS A 203 -14.31 -4.05 0.26
N GLY A 204 -13.91 -2.94 -0.35
CA GLY A 204 -14.03 -2.73 -1.78
C GLY A 204 -12.77 -3.15 -2.53
N THR A 205 -12.77 -2.84 -3.82
CA THR A 205 -11.67 -3.08 -4.75
C THR A 205 -11.00 -1.77 -5.12
N LEU A 206 -9.66 -1.75 -5.11
CA LEU A 206 -8.82 -0.66 -5.56
C LEU A 206 -7.89 -1.17 -6.67
N ASN A 207 -8.05 -0.65 -7.88
CA ASN A 207 -7.20 -0.90 -9.05
C ASN A 207 -6.24 0.28 -9.24
N VAL A 208 -4.95 0.00 -9.40
CA VAL A 208 -3.91 1.04 -9.49
C VAL A 208 -3.00 0.80 -10.69
N TYR A 209 -2.79 1.84 -11.49
CA TYR A 209 -1.88 1.89 -12.63
C TYR A 209 -0.81 2.97 -12.39
N GLY A 210 0.41 2.55 -12.05
CA GLY A 210 1.58 3.40 -11.79
C GLY A 210 2.50 3.54 -13.01
N ASN A 211 2.05 4.27 -14.01
CA ASN A 211 2.72 4.43 -15.30
C ASN A 211 3.99 5.30 -15.26
N THR A 212 4.22 6.12 -14.22
CA THR A 212 5.48 6.90 -14.09
C THR A 212 6.52 6.23 -13.21
N ALA A 213 6.11 5.68 -12.06
CA ALA A 213 7.03 5.13 -11.06
C ALA A 213 6.37 3.96 -10.31
N HIS A 214 6.19 4.05 -9.00
CA HIS A 214 5.52 3.01 -8.21
C HIS A 214 4.01 3.08 -8.41
N ALA A 215 3.27 1.99 -8.22
CA ALA A 215 1.81 2.11 -8.15
C ALA A 215 1.39 2.79 -6.85
N ILE A 216 1.92 2.33 -5.71
CA ILE A 216 1.65 2.89 -4.39
C ILE A 216 2.98 3.26 -3.73
N TYR A 217 3.12 4.51 -3.32
CA TYR A 217 4.28 5.01 -2.58
C TYR A 217 3.86 5.67 -1.26
N ALA A 218 4.51 5.26 -0.17
CA ALA A 218 4.50 6.01 1.08
C ALA A 218 5.93 6.34 1.52
N LYS A 219 6.16 7.55 2.03
CA LYS A 219 7.47 7.88 2.63
C LYS A 219 7.66 7.20 3.99
N GLU A 220 6.60 6.71 4.61
CA GLU A 220 6.62 5.94 5.84
C GLU A 220 5.98 4.57 5.58
N TYR A 221 5.35 3.92 6.56
CA TYR A 221 4.81 2.57 6.35
C TYR A 221 3.56 2.50 5.45
N VAL A 222 3.34 1.32 4.87
CA VAL A 222 2.07 0.91 4.24
C VAL A 222 1.50 -0.29 5.00
N SER A 223 0.21 -0.26 5.32
CA SER A 223 -0.49 -1.44 5.84
C SER A 223 -1.73 -1.79 5.02
N LEU A 224 -2.10 -3.07 4.99
CA LEU A 224 -3.26 -3.59 4.30
C LEU A 224 -4.13 -4.46 5.23
N LYS A 225 -5.42 -4.12 5.29
CA LYS A 225 -6.42 -4.87 6.05
C LYS A 225 -7.76 -4.93 5.32
N ASN A 226 -8.29 -6.14 5.11
CA ASN A 226 -9.61 -6.46 4.52
C ASN A 226 -9.85 -6.05 3.05
N ALA A 227 -9.15 -5.05 2.50
CA ALA A 227 -9.39 -4.55 1.15
C ALA A 227 -8.85 -5.49 0.06
N THR A 228 -9.38 -5.37 -1.16
CA THR A 228 -8.78 -5.96 -2.36
C THR A 228 -8.02 -4.87 -3.12
N VAL A 229 -6.71 -5.02 -3.26
CA VAL A 229 -5.83 -4.08 -3.97
C VAL A 229 -5.21 -4.81 -5.16
N ASN A 230 -5.41 -4.25 -6.36
CA ASN A 230 -4.87 -4.75 -7.60
C ASN A 230 -3.90 -3.70 -8.18
N VAL A 231 -2.61 -4.00 -8.12
CA VAL A 231 -1.61 -3.28 -8.93
C VAL A 231 -1.56 -3.96 -10.30
N LEU A 232 -1.99 -3.22 -11.32
CA LEU A 232 -2.14 -3.71 -12.68
C LEU A 232 -1.02 -3.23 -13.62
N SER A 233 -0.33 -2.15 -13.24
CA SER A 233 0.95 -1.75 -13.83
C SER A 233 1.78 -0.94 -12.84
N ALA A 234 3.11 -1.07 -12.91
CA ALA A 234 4.05 -0.11 -12.34
C ALA A 234 5.37 -0.09 -13.14
N VAL A 235 5.94 1.09 -13.38
CA VAL A 235 7.28 1.21 -14.02
C VAL A 235 8.40 0.88 -13.02
N LYS A 236 8.15 1.11 -11.73
CA LYS A 236 8.99 0.65 -10.63
C LYS A 236 8.21 -0.40 -9.84
N ASP A 237 8.25 -0.33 -8.51
CA ASP A 237 7.61 -1.30 -7.64
C ASP A 237 6.09 -1.21 -7.62
N GLY A 238 5.43 -2.31 -7.29
CA GLY A 238 4.00 -2.30 -7.03
C GLY A 238 3.65 -1.50 -5.77
N VAL A 239 4.31 -1.82 -4.65
CA VAL A 239 4.22 -1.06 -3.39
C VAL A 239 5.62 -0.72 -2.92
N ASN A 240 5.89 0.55 -2.66
CA ASN A 240 7.15 1.04 -2.12
C ASN A 240 6.92 1.86 -0.85
N CYS A 241 7.66 1.55 0.22
CA CYS A 241 7.58 2.31 1.47
C CYS A 241 8.90 2.35 2.25
N ASN A 242 9.22 3.50 2.83
CA ASN A 242 10.47 3.68 3.58
C ASN A 242 10.23 3.54 5.09
N GLN A 243 9.72 2.39 5.54
CA GLN A 243 9.68 1.93 6.94
C GLN A 243 9.32 0.43 6.91
N TYR A 244 8.04 0.09 6.92
CA TYR A 244 7.59 -1.30 6.83
C TYR A 244 6.33 -1.46 5.97
N PHE A 245 6.15 -2.68 5.49
CA PHE A 245 4.89 -3.15 4.92
C PHE A 245 4.25 -4.18 5.84
N LEU A 246 2.98 -3.97 6.20
CA LEU A 246 2.21 -4.91 7.02
C LEU A 246 0.93 -5.35 6.30
N MET A 247 0.79 -6.65 6.06
CA MET A 247 -0.47 -7.23 5.57
C MET A 247 -1.12 -8.07 6.67
N GLU A 248 -2.23 -7.58 7.22
CA GLU A 248 -3.01 -8.31 8.24
C GLU A 248 -4.06 -9.24 7.62
N SER A 249 -4.70 -8.80 6.53
CA SER A 249 -5.80 -9.51 5.84
C SER A 249 -6.13 -8.83 4.51
N GLY A 250 -7.08 -9.37 3.76
CA GLY A 250 -7.48 -8.85 2.45
C GLY A 250 -6.74 -9.55 1.32
N THR A 251 -6.72 -8.92 0.15
CA THR A 251 -6.06 -9.46 -1.04
C THR A 251 -5.19 -8.40 -1.70
N LEU A 252 -3.93 -8.74 -1.97
CA LEU A 252 -3.02 -7.91 -2.75
C LEU A 252 -2.60 -8.70 -4.00
N ASN A 253 -2.99 -8.20 -5.17
CA ASN A 253 -2.61 -8.74 -6.46
C ASN A 253 -1.65 -7.75 -7.13
N ILE A 254 -0.48 -8.21 -7.55
CA ILE A 254 0.53 -7.40 -8.22
C ILE A 254 0.95 -8.08 -9.52
N SER A 255 0.76 -7.38 -10.63
CA SER A 255 1.13 -7.81 -11.97
C SER A 255 1.48 -6.60 -12.83
N GLY A 256 2.15 -6.81 -13.98
CA GLY A 256 2.50 -5.71 -14.89
C GLY A 256 3.53 -4.73 -14.31
N VAL A 257 4.28 -5.17 -13.29
CA VAL A 257 5.29 -4.39 -12.58
C VAL A 257 6.67 -4.67 -13.18
N ALA A 258 7.43 -3.61 -13.48
CA ALA A 258 8.74 -3.72 -14.11
C ALA A 258 9.91 -3.87 -13.12
N ASP A 259 9.70 -3.53 -11.84
CA ASP A 259 10.68 -3.71 -10.75
C ASP A 259 10.14 -4.71 -9.69
N ASP A 260 10.20 -4.38 -8.40
CA ASP A 260 9.83 -5.29 -7.32
C ASP A 260 8.33 -5.30 -7.02
N GLY A 261 7.80 -6.41 -6.52
CA GLY A 261 6.39 -6.48 -6.13
C GLY A 261 6.09 -5.54 -4.96
N VAL A 262 6.72 -5.83 -3.82
CA VAL A 262 6.73 -4.98 -2.62
C VAL A 262 8.17 -4.72 -2.22
N GLN A 263 8.55 -3.45 -2.10
CA GLN A 263 9.85 -3.03 -1.60
C GLN A 263 9.71 -2.17 -0.34
N THR A 264 10.45 -2.55 0.71
CA THR A 264 10.65 -1.73 1.91
C THR A 264 12.10 -1.30 2.04
N ALA A 265 12.31 -0.06 2.45
CA ALA A 265 13.62 0.51 2.77
C ALA A 265 13.59 1.20 4.14
N TYR A 266 14.76 1.48 4.70
CA TYR A 266 14.84 2.38 5.86
C TYR A 266 14.50 3.81 5.44
N LYS A 267 13.82 4.55 6.32
CA LYS A 267 13.62 6.00 6.19
C LYS A 267 14.91 6.74 6.42
N GLU A 268 15.64 6.34 7.46
CA GLU A 268 16.91 6.91 7.90
C GLU A 268 18.04 5.89 7.69
N GLU A 269 18.98 6.24 6.82
CA GLU A 269 20.11 5.38 6.46
C GLU A 269 21.03 5.12 7.67
N ASP A 270 21.21 6.13 8.52
CA ASP A 270 21.97 6.01 9.77
C ASP A 270 21.15 5.22 10.80
N GLU A 271 21.55 3.97 11.03
CA GLU A 271 20.93 3.06 11.99
C GLU A 271 20.77 3.68 13.39
N THR A 272 21.66 4.57 13.80
CA THR A 272 21.60 5.21 15.13
C THR A 272 20.50 6.28 15.25
N LEU A 273 19.93 6.71 14.12
CA LEU A 273 18.87 7.70 14.03
C LEU A 273 17.50 7.07 13.70
N ARG A 274 17.44 5.75 13.50
CA ARG A 274 16.20 5.05 13.16
C ARG A 274 15.22 5.06 14.32
N GLU A 275 13.97 5.39 13.99
CA GLU A 275 12.84 5.26 14.91
C GLU A 275 12.44 3.78 15.04
N ALA A 276 11.65 3.42 16.05
CA ALA A 276 11.29 2.02 16.31
C ALA A 276 10.51 1.38 15.15
N GLU A 277 9.75 2.20 14.42
CA GLU A 277 8.98 1.83 13.25
C GLU A 277 9.84 1.73 11.97
N ASP A 278 11.05 2.31 11.97
CA ASP A 278 11.96 2.30 10.82
C ASP A 278 12.74 0.99 10.70
N THR A 279 11.99 -0.08 10.43
CA THR A 279 12.49 -1.47 10.47
C THR A 279 12.93 -2.01 9.11
N GLY A 280 12.63 -1.31 8.01
CA GLY A 280 12.85 -1.80 6.64
C GLY A 280 12.09 -3.11 6.33
N SER A 281 11.09 -3.49 7.12
CA SER A 281 10.58 -4.88 7.17
C SER A 281 9.28 -5.13 6.40
N ILE A 282 9.05 -6.39 6.04
CA ILE A 282 7.79 -6.88 5.46
C ILE A 282 7.20 -7.91 6.42
N THR A 283 5.97 -7.69 6.89
CA THR A 283 5.24 -8.63 7.74
C THR A 283 3.92 -9.05 7.09
N ILE A 284 3.72 -10.37 6.94
CA ILE A 284 2.48 -10.97 6.45
C ILE A 284 1.86 -11.80 7.56
N SER A 285 0.73 -11.33 8.08
CA SER A 285 -0.01 -11.97 9.18
C SER A 285 -1.32 -12.61 8.74
N GLY A 286 -1.68 -12.50 7.45
CA GLY A 286 -2.87 -13.11 6.89
C GLY A 286 -3.26 -12.54 5.52
N GLY A 287 -4.37 -13.04 4.96
CA GLY A 287 -4.86 -12.64 3.65
C GLY A 287 -4.24 -13.42 2.48
N THR A 288 -4.48 -12.94 1.26
CA THR A 288 -4.00 -13.56 0.01
C THR A 288 -3.08 -12.59 -0.74
N LEU A 289 -1.86 -13.01 -1.00
CA LEU A 289 -0.85 -12.22 -1.72
C LEU A 289 -0.48 -12.93 -3.03
N ASN A 290 -0.79 -12.32 -4.17
CA ASN A 290 -0.43 -12.84 -5.49
C ASN A 290 0.49 -11.85 -6.19
N ILE A 291 1.76 -12.21 -6.38
CA ILE A 291 2.75 -11.36 -7.04
C ILE A 291 3.31 -12.08 -8.27
N ALA A 292 3.33 -11.39 -9.40
CA ALA A 292 4.01 -11.82 -10.61
C ALA A 292 4.86 -10.66 -11.18
N VAL A 293 6.17 -10.80 -11.10
CA VAL A 293 7.14 -9.82 -11.65
C VAL A 293 8.08 -10.50 -12.64
N SER A 294 8.43 -9.80 -13.72
CA SER A 294 9.24 -10.37 -14.81
C SER A 294 10.48 -9.57 -15.15
N GLY A 295 10.73 -8.45 -14.47
CA GLY A 295 11.95 -7.68 -14.63
C GLY A 295 13.21 -8.46 -14.23
N THR A 296 14.35 -8.12 -14.82
CA THR A 296 15.64 -8.73 -14.50
C THR A 296 16.05 -8.40 -13.07
N ALA A 297 16.49 -9.42 -12.33
CA ALA A 297 16.92 -9.30 -10.93
C ALA A 297 15.85 -8.81 -9.94
N THR A 298 14.58 -8.76 -10.33
CA THR A 298 13.48 -8.27 -9.47
C THR A 298 13.05 -9.26 -8.40
N LYS A 299 12.40 -8.73 -7.38
CA LYS A 299 11.94 -9.43 -6.20
C LYS A 299 10.43 -9.42 -6.12
N GLY A 300 9.86 -10.52 -5.66
CA GLY A 300 8.45 -10.48 -5.25
C GLY A 300 8.29 -9.61 -4.01
N LEU A 301 9.03 -9.96 -2.96
CA LEU A 301 9.20 -9.18 -1.73
C LEU A 301 10.68 -8.82 -1.57
N LYS A 302 10.99 -7.53 -1.42
CA LYS A 302 12.33 -7.02 -1.09
C LYS A 302 12.27 -6.19 0.20
N ALA A 303 12.95 -6.67 1.23
CA ALA A 303 13.10 -5.94 2.48
C ALA A 303 14.57 -5.60 2.74
N ASP A 304 14.87 -4.33 3.01
CA ASP A 304 16.19 -3.95 3.55
C ASP A 304 16.32 -4.34 5.04
N GLY A 305 15.20 -4.71 5.68
CA GLY A 305 15.13 -5.35 6.99
C GLY A 305 14.71 -6.82 6.89
N ASN A 306 13.84 -7.24 7.80
CA ASN A 306 13.36 -8.64 7.89
C ASN A 306 12.12 -8.89 7.04
N VAL A 307 11.90 -10.14 6.64
CA VAL A 307 10.60 -10.64 6.19
C VAL A 307 10.06 -11.63 7.23
N LEU A 308 8.84 -11.39 7.72
CA LEU A 308 8.12 -12.28 8.64
C LEU A 308 6.80 -12.73 8.03
N VAL A 309 6.57 -14.04 7.96
CA VAL A 309 5.29 -14.62 7.53
C VAL A 309 4.73 -15.49 8.65
N THR A 310 3.62 -15.08 9.25
CA THR A 310 2.96 -15.84 10.33
C THR A 310 1.72 -16.60 9.86
N ALA A 311 1.05 -16.11 8.81
CA ALA A 311 -0.08 -16.78 8.15
C ALA A 311 -0.33 -16.16 6.76
N GLY A 312 -1.34 -16.67 6.05
CA GLY A 312 -1.77 -16.20 4.73
C GLY A 312 -1.47 -17.18 3.61
N ASP A 313 -2.02 -16.89 2.43
CA ASP A 313 -1.79 -17.63 1.19
C ASP A 313 -0.99 -16.76 0.22
N LEU A 314 0.28 -17.11 0.00
CA LEU A 314 1.23 -16.35 -0.82
C LEU A 314 1.54 -17.14 -2.09
N THR A 315 1.25 -16.56 -3.25
CA THR A 315 1.70 -17.04 -4.55
C THR A 315 2.61 -15.99 -5.17
N ILE A 316 3.91 -16.27 -5.26
CA ILE A 316 4.91 -15.30 -5.75
C ILE A 316 5.69 -15.92 -6.90
N THR A 317 5.68 -15.24 -8.05
CA THR A 317 6.39 -15.67 -9.25
C THR A 317 7.35 -14.59 -9.76
N THR A 318 8.60 -14.99 -10.05
CA THR A 318 9.62 -14.14 -10.66
C THR A 318 10.25 -14.81 -11.90
N SER A 319 10.70 -14.04 -12.89
CA SER A 319 11.21 -14.63 -14.15
C SER A 319 12.39 -13.95 -14.87
N GLY A 320 12.88 -12.81 -14.41
CA GLY A 320 13.88 -12.04 -15.17
C GLY A 320 15.34 -12.48 -15.03
N GLY A 321 15.65 -13.45 -14.16
CA GLY A 321 17.01 -13.99 -13.97
C GLY A 321 18.00 -13.01 -13.29
N GLY A 322 19.29 -13.23 -13.52
CA GLY A 322 20.39 -12.48 -12.89
C GLY A 322 20.94 -11.33 -13.72
N LYS A 323 21.62 -10.41 -13.04
CA LYS A 323 22.31 -9.24 -13.59
C LYS A 323 23.57 -8.93 -12.78
N TRP A 324 24.56 -8.31 -13.40
CA TRP A 324 25.72 -7.75 -12.71
C TRP A 324 25.37 -6.34 -12.23
N ASP A 325 25.47 -6.11 -10.93
CA ASP A 325 25.38 -4.78 -10.35
C ASP A 325 26.77 -4.13 -10.39
N THR A 326 26.91 -3.07 -11.18
CA THR A 326 28.18 -2.39 -11.37
C THR A 326 28.61 -1.56 -10.17
N ASP A 327 27.66 -1.15 -9.33
CA ASP A 327 27.91 -0.27 -8.20
C ASP A 327 28.29 -1.12 -6.98
N ASP A 328 27.54 -2.20 -6.75
CA ASP A 328 27.84 -3.17 -5.68
C ASP A 328 28.95 -4.17 -6.05
N LEU A 329 29.33 -4.24 -7.33
CA LEU A 329 30.25 -5.24 -7.87
C LEU A 329 29.85 -6.68 -7.52
N LYS A 330 28.54 -6.97 -7.59
CA LYS A 330 27.99 -8.30 -7.27
C LYS A 330 26.83 -8.69 -8.16
N THR A 331 26.62 -9.98 -8.33
CA THR A 331 25.44 -10.50 -9.03
C THR A 331 24.17 -10.26 -8.20
N LYS A 332 23.12 -9.82 -8.87
CA LYS A 332 21.75 -9.79 -8.35
C LYS A 332 20.94 -10.82 -9.12
N ALA A 333 19.89 -11.36 -8.50
CA ALA A 333 19.06 -12.39 -9.12
C ALA A 333 17.59 -12.16 -8.82
N SER A 334 16.72 -12.64 -9.71
CA SER A 334 15.29 -12.62 -9.44
C SER A 334 14.96 -13.57 -8.30
N THR A 335 14.26 -13.08 -7.28
CA THR A 335 13.98 -13.88 -6.07
C THR A 335 12.54 -13.68 -5.60
N CYS A 336 11.82 -14.73 -5.21
CA CYS A 336 10.46 -14.52 -4.70
C CYS A 336 10.46 -13.72 -3.38
N ILE A 337 11.28 -14.11 -2.41
CA ILE A 337 11.42 -13.42 -1.11
C ILE A 337 12.90 -13.09 -0.87
N SER A 338 13.22 -11.81 -0.71
CA SER A 338 14.57 -11.31 -0.44
C SER A 338 14.57 -10.40 0.77
N ALA A 339 15.50 -10.64 1.69
CA ALA A 339 15.71 -9.80 2.87
C ALA A 339 17.21 -9.55 3.08
N ASP A 340 17.60 -8.30 3.35
CA ASP A 340 18.95 -8.00 3.84
C ASP A 340 19.07 -8.39 5.33
N GLY A 341 17.93 -8.53 6.03
CA GLY A 341 17.84 -9.16 7.35
C GLY A 341 17.48 -10.64 7.29
N ASN A 342 16.67 -11.07 8.25
CA ASN A 342 16.18 -12.44 8.36
C ASN A 342 14.96 -12.68 7.47
N VAL A 343 14.76 -13.93 7.07
CA VAL A 343 13.45 -14.43 6.61
C VAL A 343 12.96 -15.42 7.66
N GLN A 344 11.82 -15.13 8.28
CA GLN A 344 11.16 -16.01 9.25
C GLN A 344 9.76 -16.42 8.76
N ILE A 345 9.48 -17.72 8.78
CA ILE A 345 8.19 -18.29 8.39
C ILE A 345 7.65 -19.13 9.55
N ASP A 346 6.60 -18.63 10.21
CA ASP A 346 5.92 -19.30 11.32
C ASP A 346 4.69 -20.10 10.86
N GLY A 347 4.14 -19.78 9.68
CA GLY A 347 2.96 -20.43 9.13
C GLY A 347 2.55 -19.93 7.75
N GLY A 348 1.37 -20.35 7.30
CA GLY A 348 0.81 -19.99 5.99
C GLY A 348 1.06 -21.02 4.88
N THR A 349 0.50 -20.75 3.71
CA THR A 349 0.70 -21.51 2.46
C THR A 349 1.52 -20.66 1.50
N LEU A 350 2.71 -21.10 1.14
CA LEU A 350 3.62 -20.35 0.26
C LEU A 350 3.90 -21.16 -1.00
N SER A 351 3.50 -20.65 -2.16
CA SER A 351 3.87 -21.15 -3.49
C SER A 351 4.80 -20.16 -4.18
N LEU A 352 6.09 -20.44 -4.12
CA LEU A 352 7.15 -19.58 -4.64
C LEU A 352 7.73 -20.20 -5.93
N ALA A 353 7.74 -19.44 -7.02
CA ALA A 353 8.37 -19.87 -8.26
C ALA A 353 9.29 -18.80 -8.84
N SER A 354 10.56 -19.13 -9.03
CA SER A 354 11.53 -18.25 -9.68
C SER A 354 12.10 -18.90 -10.93
N SER A 355 12.18 -18.15 -12.01
CA SER A 355 12.77 -18.59 -13.27
C SER A 355 13.80 -17.59 -13.78
N GLY A 356 14.70 -18.09 -14.64
CA GLY A 356 15.83 -17.31 -15.16
C GLY A 356 17.14 -17.66 -14.44
N SER A 357 18.26 -17.35 -15.09
CA SER A 357 19.57 -17.79 -14.57
C SER A 357 19.85 -17.16 -13.21
N GLY A 358 20.28 -17.97 -12.25
CA GLY A 358 20.59 -17.53 -10.88
C GLY A 358 19.39 -17.26 -9.97
N GLY A 359 18.15 -17.45 -10.45
CA GLY A 359 16.93 -17.12 -9.72
C GLY A 359 16.72 -17.94 -8.44
N LYS A 360 16.13 -17.34 -7.41
CA LYS A 360 15.95 -17.97 -6.10
C LYS A 360 14.50 -17.96 -5.62
N GLY A 361 14.10 -18.94 -4.82
CA GLY A 361 12.83 -18.87 -4.10
C GLY A 361 12.94 -17.90 -2.94
N ILE A 362 13.83 -18.21 -2.00
CA ILE A 362 14.12 -17.40 -0.81
C ILE A 362 15.61 -17.07 -0.77
N SER A 363 15.95 -15.83 -0.44
CA SER A 363 17.32 -15.37 -0.20
C SER A 363 17.34 -14.41 0.98
N CYS A 364 18.22 -14.64 1.95
CA CYS A 364 18.49 -13.67 3.01
C CYS A 364 19.99 -13.55 3.31
N ASP A 365 20.39 -12.37 3.78
CA ASP A 365 21.78 -12.11 4.16
C ASP A 365 22.06 -12.58 5.60
N ALA A 366 21.06 -12.53 6.48
CA ALA A 366 21.15 -13.07 7.83
C ALA A 366 20.57 -14.49 7.90
N GLU A 367 19.59 -14.77 8.75
CA GLU A 367 19.09 -16.13 9.01
C GLU A 367 17.79 -16.44 8.24
N LEU A 368 17.66 -17.70 7.82
CA LEU A 368 16.39 -18.28 7.40
C LEU A 368 15.87 -19.17 8.52
N ILE A 369 14.70 -18.84 9.06
CA ILE A 369 14.05 -19.55 10.16
C ILE A 369 12.67 -20.03 9.69
N ILE A 370 12.44 -21.34 9.73
CA ILE A 370 11.15 -21.93 9.36
C ILE A 370 10.60 -22.68 10.58
N ASN A 371 9.59 -22.12 11.23
CA ASN A 371 8.90 -22.73 12.36
C ASN A 371 7.66 -23.54 11.95
N GLY A 372 7.10 -23.27 10.76
CA GLY A 372 5.91 -23.96 10.25
C GLY A 372 5.53 -23.56 8.82
N GLY A 373 4.33 -23.96 8.40
CA GLY A 373 3.76 -23.65 7.08
C GLY A 373 3.78 -24.80 6.07
N ASP A 374 3.07 -24.61 4.96
CA ASP A 374 3.15 -25.43 3.74
C ASP A 374 3.86 -24.62 2.66
N ILE A 375 5.11 -24.96 2.38
CA ILE A 375 6.02 -24.18 1.57
C ILE A 375 6.40 -25.02 0.35
N THR A 376 6.04 -24.53 -0.84
CA THR A 376 6.47 -25.09 -2.11
C THR A 376 7.34 -24.07 -2.84
N VAL A 377 8.57 -24.46 -3.16
CA VAL A 377 9.53 -23.63 -3.89
C VAL A 377 9.95 -24.33 -5.18
N ASN A 378 9.75 -23.65 -6.31
CA ASN A 378 10.15 -24.13 -7.62
C ASN A 378 11.12 -23.13 -8.26
N THR A 379 12.37 -23.51 -8.46
CA THR A 379 13.31 -22.67 -9.21
C THR A 379 13.83 -23.33 -10.47
N THR A 380 13.96 -22.53 -11.52
CA THR A 380 14.47 -22.99 -12.81
C THR A 380 15.44 -21.99 -13.40
N GLY A 381 16.48 -22.49 -14.07
CA GLY A 381 17.49 -21.64 -14.70
C GLY A 381 18.89 -22.12 -14.38
N GLY A 382 19.81 -21.87 -15.30
CA GLY A 382 21.22 -22.20 -15.07
C GLY A 382 21.94 -21.16 -14.22
N MET A 383 23.26 -21.27 -14.15
CA MET A 383 24.10 -20.29 -13.48
C MET A 383 24.13 -18.96 -14.24
N TYR A 384 23.91 -17.86 -13.54
CA TYR A 384 24.29 -16.53 -14.00
C TYR A 384 25.74 -16.25 -13.58
N ALA A 385 26.57 -15.70 -14.47
CA ALA A 385 27.95 -15.35 -14.14
C ALA A 385 28.40 -14.07 -14.84
N TYR A 386 29.26 -13.30 -14.17
CA TYR A 386 29.99 -12.18 -14.74
C TYR A 386 31.47 -12.51 -14.85
N VAL A 387 31.98 -12.55 -16.07
CA VAL A 387 33.38 -12.95 -16.36
C VAL A 387 34.00 -11.93 -17.29
N ASN A 388 35.05 -11.24 -16.82
CA ASN A 388 35.86 -10.30 -17.61
C ASN A 388 35.03 -9.27 -18.40
N GLY A 389 34.07 -8.59 -17.75
CA GLY A 389 33.24 -7.58 -18.43
C GLY A 389 32.03 -8.12 -19.16
N THR A 390 31.77 -9.43 -19.11
CA THR A 390 30.68 -10.09 -19.85
C THR A 390 29.74 -10.84 -18.92
N GLU A 391 28.44 -10.61 -19.09
CA GLU A 391 27.37 -11.34 -18.40
C GLU A 391 27.02 -12.62 -19.18
N TYR A 392 26.83 -13.72 -18.46
CA TYR A 392 26.45 -15.02 -19.00
C TYR A 392 25.20 -15.54 -18.31
N THR A 393 24.22 -15.95 -19.11
CA THR A 393 23.12 -16.79 -18.67
C THR A 393 23.48 -18.25 -18.93
N ASN A 394 23.13 -19.14 -17.99
CA ASN A 394 23.48 -20.57 -18.02
C ASN A 394 24.99 -20.84 -18.25
N TYR A 395 25.86 -20.16 -17.50
CA TYR A 395 27.31 -20.35 -17.59
C TYR A 395 27.72 -21.80 -17.27
N THR A 396 28.53 -22.40 -18.15
CA THR A 396 29.06 -23.78 -18.02
C THR A 396 30.59 -23.81 -17.99
N GLY A 397 31.25 -22.66 -17.87
CA GLY A 397 32.71 -22.58 -17.78
C GLY A 397 33.23 -22.95 -16.39
N ASN A 398 34.55 -22.83 -16.19
CA ASN A 398 35.17 -23.17 -14.90
C ASN A 398 34.78 -22.15 -13.82
N THR A 399 33.98 -22.60 -12.85
CA THR A 399 33.47 -21.80 -11.74
C THR A 399 34.43 -21.64 -10.56
N ASP A 400 35.55 -22.37 -10.54
CA ASP A 400 36.55 -22.33 -9.46
C ASP A 400 37.29 -20.98 -9.41
N ARG A 401 37.25 -20.23 -10.52
CA ARG A 401 37.89 -18.92 -10.66
C ARG A 401 36.94 -17.75 -10.38
N LEU A 402 35.68 -18.03 -10.03
CA LEU A 402 34.65 -17.04 -9.79
C LEU A 402 34.29 -16.99 -8.31
N THR A 403 34.25 -15.78 -7.74
CA THR A 403 33.75 -15.53 -6.38
C THR A 403 32.23 -15.69 -6.32
N SER A 404 31.65 -15.73 -5.11
CA SER A 404 30.20 -15.66 -4.90
C SER A 404 29.59 -14.39 -5.47
N ASP A 405 30.34 -13.28 -5.48
CA ASP A 405 29.86 -12.03 -6.05
C ASP A 405 29.77 -12.10 -7.57
N GLN A 406 30.58 -12.94 -8.22
CA GLN A 406 30.64 -13.07 -9.69
C GLN A 406 29.68 -14.12 -10.26
N LYS A 407 28.99 -14.90 -9.43
CA LYS A 407 28.08 -15.95 -9.91
C LYS A 407 26.87 -16.14 -9.00
N SER A 408 25.75 -16.50 -9.60
CA SER A 408 24.57 -16.96 -8.89
C SER A 408 23.98 -18.15 -9.63
N SER A 409 23.90 -19.31 -9.00
CA SER A 409 23.08 -20.42 -9.51
C SER A 409 21.66 -20.34 -8.96
N ALA A 410 20.74 -21.05 -9.63
CA ALA A 410 19.37 -21.14 -9.15
C ALA A 410 19.35 -21.88 -7.80
N LYS A 411 18.56 -21.38 -6.85
CA LYS A 411 18.47 -21.96 -5.49
C LYS A 411 17.04 -22.01 -5.02
N GLY A 412 16.65 -23.06 -4.33
CA GLY A 412 15.35 -23.09 -3.66
C GLY A 412 15.34 -22.04 -2.56
N MET A 413 16.20 -22.24 -1.57
CA MET A 413 16.36 -21.35 -0.42
C MET A 413 17.83 -21.12 -0.14
N LYS A 414 18.20 -19.88 0.19
CA LYS A 414 19.56 -19.50 0.57
C LYS A 414 19.54 -18.55 1.76
N ALA A 415 20.41 -18.80 2.73
CA ALA A 415 20.83 -17.82 3.71
C ALA A 415 22.36 -17.64 3.64
N ASP A 416 22.85 -16.40 3.74
CA ASP A 416 24.28 -16.17 4.00
C ASP A 416 24.64 -16.42 5.48
N GLY A 417 23.68 -16.30 6.38
CA GLY A 417 23.75 -16.81 7.74
C GLY A 417 23.23 -18.25 7.86
N ASN A 418 22.64 -18.55 9.01
CA ASN A 418 22.14 -19.88 9.33
C ASN A 418 20.82 -20.19 8.63
N VAL A 419 20.58 -21.48 8.40
CA VAL A 419 19.25 -22.02 8.07
C VAL A 419 18.79 -22.90 9.23
N THR A 420 17.64 -22.59 9.82
CA THR A 420 17.03 -23.36 10.90
C THR A 420 15.61 -23.76 10.53
N ILE A 421 15.34 -25.07 10.46
CA ILE A 421 14.02 -25.63 10.20
C ILE A 421 13.53 -26.35 11.47
N ASN A 422 12.50 -25.80 12.09
CA ASN A 422 11.86 -26.30 13.32
C ASN A 422 10.52 -27.00 13.05
N GLY A 423 10.00 -26.98 11.82
CA GLY A 423 8.73 -27.61 11.46
C GLY A 423 8.26 -27.28 10.05
N GLY A 424 7.03 -27.69 9.73
CA GLY A 424 6.36 -27.41 8.44
C GLY A 424 6.46 -28.55 7.41
N THR A 425 5.81 -28.35 6.26
CA THR A 425 5.95 -29.18 5.06
C THR A 425 6.63 -28.35 3.98
N ILE A 426 7.80 -28.78 3.53
CA ILE A 426 8.69 -28.02 2.66
C ILE A 426 9.01 -28.85 1.43
N ASN A 427 8.58 -28.39 0.26
CA ASN A 427 8.82 -29.03 -1.03
C ASN A 427 9.66 -28.11 -1.90
N VAL A 428 10.92 -28.48 -2.16
CA VAL A 428 11.84 -27.71 -3.00
C VAL A 428 12.14 -28.48 -4.27
N THR A 429 11.86 -27.87 -5.42
CA THR A 429 12.28 -28.38 -6.73
C THR A 429 13.16 -27.36 -7.41
N THR A 430 14.38 -27.75 -7.78
CA THR A 430 15.29 -26.88 -8.52
C THR A 430 15.80 -27.56 -9.79
N LYS A 431 15.88 -26.80 -10.89
CA LYS A 431 16.30 -27.31 -12.20
C LYS A 431 17.25 -26.36 -12.90
N GLY A 432 18.27 -26.90 -13.55
CA GLY A 432 19.25 -26.15 -14.34
C GLY A 432 20.67 -26.36 -13.79
N ASN A 433 21.66 -25.99 -14.60
CA ASN A 433 23.06 -26.23 -14.24
C ASN A 433 23.44 -25.56 -12.90
N GLY A 434 23.95 -26.37 -11.97
CA GLY A 434 24.39 -25.95 -10.63
C GLY A 434 23.25 -25.52 -9.71
N ALA A 435 22.00 -25.90 -10.03
CA ALA A 435 20.84 -25.52 -9.22
C ALA A 435 20.75 -26.38 -7.95
N GLU A 436 20.74 -25.72 -6.79
CA GLU A 436 20.79 -26.34 -5.47
C GLU A 436 19.44 -26.18 -4.74
N GLY A 437 19.19 -27.01 -3.74
CA GLY A 437 17.97 -26.96 -2.92
C GLY A 437 18.04 -25.89 -1.86
N ILE A 438 18.48 -26.29 -0.66
CA ILE A 438 18.57 -25.42 0.52
C ILE A 438 20.05 -25.21 0.83
N GLU A 439 20.49 -23.95 0.83
CA GLU A 439 21.87 -23.56 1.10
C GLU A 439 21.97 -22.66 2.35
N SER A 440 22.89 -23.00 3.24
CA SER A 440 23.40 -22.12 4.28
C SER A 440 24.87 -21.80 3.99
N LYS A 441 25.26 -20.52 4.01
CA LYS A 441 26.69 -20.17 4.04
C LYS A 441 27.27 -20.22 5.45
N ALA A 442 26.50 -20.61 6.45
CA ALA A 442 26.94 -20.90 7.81
C ALA A 442 26.53 -22.33 8.23
N VAL A 443 25.67 -22.47 9.24
CA VAL A 443 25.17 -23.76 9.74
C VAL A 443 23.76 -24.01 9.21
N LEU A 444 23.45 -25.27 8.91
CA LEU A 444 22.09 -25.71 8.57
C LEU A 444 21.61 -26.72 9.61
N THR A 445 20.50 -26.41 10.28
CA THR A 445 19.87 -27.25 11.31
C THR A 445 18.44 -27.61 10.92
N ILE A 446 18.09 -28.90 10.99
CA ILE A 446 16.72 -29.39 10.81
C ILE A 446 16.33 -30.15 12.09
N ASN A 447 15.43 -29.57 12.87
CA ASN A 447 14.95 -30.13 14.14
C ASN A 447 13.68 -30.97 13.97
N ASP A 448 12.78 -30.58 13.06
CA ASP A 448 11.51 -31.26 12.78
C ASP A 448 10.97 -30.85 11.39
N GLY A 449 9.84 -31.41 10.97
CA GLY A 449 9.15 -31.11 9.70
C GLY A 449 9.36 -32.17 8.62
N THR A 450 8.73 -31.96 7.46
CA THR A 450 8.93 -32.78 6.25
C THR A 450 9.62 -31.95 5.19
N VAL A 451 10.82 -32.34 4.77
CA VAL A 451 11.60 -31.65 3.73
C VAL A 451 11.83 -32.58 2.54
N ASN A 452 11.23 -32.24 1.40
CA ASN A 452 11.40 -32.97 0.14
C ASN A 452 12.16 -32.08 -0.86
N CYS A 453 13.36 -32.51 -1.26
CA CYS A 453 14.18 -31.80 -2.24
C CYS A 453 14.35 -32.62 -3.53
N TYR A 454 13.98 -32.05 -4.67
CA TYR A 454 14.22 -32.58 -6.02
C TYR A 454 15.08 -31.58 -6.80
N THR A 455 16.40 -31.75 -6.73
CA THR A 455 17.38 -30.75 -7.17
C THR A 455 18.27 -31.27 -8.30
N TYR A 456 18.91 -30.36 -9.03
CA TYR A 456 19.90 -30.73 -10.05
C TYR A 456 21.25 -31.09 -9.42
N ASP A 457 21.70 -30.26 -8.48
CA ASP A 457 22.94 -30.42 -7.72
C ASP A 457 22.58 -30.74 -6.25
N ASP A 458 23.31 -30.19 -5.29
CA ASP A 458 23.09 -30.44 -3.87
C ASP A 458 21.66 -30.13 -3.40
N ALA A 459 21.04 -31.13 -2.77
CA ALA A 459 19.74 -30.97 -2.12
C ALA A 459 19.83 -30.08 -0.87
N ILE A 460 20.93 -30.25 -0.12
CA ILE A 460 21.25 -29.52 1.11
C ILE A 460 22.74 -29.19 1.03
N ASN A 461 23.08 -27.90 1.11
CA ASN A 461 24.44 -27.40 1.11
C ASN A 461 24.67 -26.53 2.36
N SER A 462 25.76 -26.78 3.08
CA SER A 462 26.14 -26.01 4.27
C SER A 462 27.66 -25.82 4.31
N SER A 463 28.14 -24.63 4.65
CA SER A 463 29.58 -24.38 4.78
C SER A 463 30.19 -24.97 6.06
N SER A 464 29.34 -25.14 7.09
CA SER A 464 29.68 -25.76 8.38
C SER A 464 28.57 -26.73 8.81
N HIS A 465 28.94 -27.79 9.54
CA HIS A 465 28.02 -28.80 10.07
C HIS A 465 28.02 -28.83 11.59
#